data_AF-A0AB39VDM3-F1
#
_entry.id   AF-A0AB39VDM3-F1
#
_cell.length_a   1.000
_cell.length_b   1.000
_cell.length_c   1.000
_cell.angle_alpha   90.00
_cell.angle_beta   90.00
_cell.angle_gamma   90.00
#
_symmetry.space_group_name_H-M   'P 1'
#
loop_
_entity.id
_entity.type
_entity.pdbx_description
1 polymer ?
#
loop_
_entity_poly.entity_id
_entity_poly.type
_entity_poly.pdbx_seq_one_letter_code
_entity_poly.pdbx_strand_id
1 'polypeptide(L)'
;MREKRETGKHNNEKLRVLLFTIIAYFVFFVIKKLDIVTPYLGIIMMILLYMYANYNLINIFFTSKRTTFKIYAFLLLEVIYLFTANVSLIGAILYAILFALLFFTIRKDEGREKIPEITKFVNIFIIFKVVFVLSMLIF
;
A
#
# COMPACT_ATOMS: atom_id res chain seq x y z
N MET A 1 -11.47 -30.96 -2.79
CA MET A 1 -12.02 -30.30 -1.57
C MET A 1 -10.96 -29.88 -0.54
N ARG A 2 -9.78 -30.52 -0.44
CA ARG A 2 -8.69 -30.08 0.47
C ARG A 2 -7.98 -28.79 0.01
N GLU A 3 -7.69 -28.62 -1.28
CA GLU A 3 -7.05 -27.40 -1.83
C GLU A 3 -7.85 -26.10 -1.56
N LYS A 4 -9.19 -26.14 -1.66
CA LYS A 4 -10.04 -24.97 -1.33
C LYS A 4 -9.99 -24.58 0.16
N ARG A 5 -9.71 -25.53 1.06
CA ARG A 5 -9.58 -25.26 2.51
C ARG A 5 -8.21 -24.66 2.85
N GLU A 6 -7.15 -25.14 2.21
CA GLU A 6 -5.78 -24.62 2.41
C GLU A 6 -5.61 -23.21 1.86
N THR A 7 -6.15 -22.94 0.67
CA THR A 7 -6.20 -21.59 0.08
C THR A 7 -7.01 -20.60 0.93
N GLY A 8 -8.15 -21.02 1.49
CA GLY A 8 -8.94 -20.20 2.41
C GLY A 8 -8.24 -19.89 3.74
N LYS A 9 -7.52 -20.87 4.31
CA LYS A 9 -6.75 -20.68 5.55
C LYS A 9 -5.58 -19.71 5.36
N HIS A 10 -4.85 -19.84 4.26
CA HIS A 10 -3.73 -18.97 3.92
C HIS A 10 -4.18 -17.51 3.62
N ASN A 11 -5.33 -17.33 2.96
CA ASN A 11 -5.90 -16.00 2.77
C ASN A 11 -6.35 -15.36 4.10
N ASN A 12 -6.90 -16.14 5.02
CA ASN A 12 -7.25 -15.65 6.37
C ASN A 12 -6.02 -15.29 7.21
N GLU A 13 -4.88 -15.95 7.00
CA GLU A 13 -3.61 -15.60 7.65
C GLU A 13 -3.07 -14.28 7.11
N LYS A 14 -3.00 -14.11 5.78
CA LYS A 14 -2.58 -12.84 5.16
C LYS A 14 -3.42 -11.65 5.62
N LEU A 15 -4.74 -11.82 5.71
CA LEU A 15 -5.66 -10.77 6.14
C LEU A 15 -5.48 -10.43 7.63
N ARG A 16 -5.17 -11.41 8.48
CA ARG A 16 -4.77 -11.17 9.87
C ARG A 16 -3.47 -10.39 9.98
N VAL A 17 -2.44 -10.74 9.20
CA VAL A 17 -1.18 -9.99 9.20
C VAL A 17 -1.40 -8.54 8.75
N LEU A 18 -2.24 -8.32 7.73
CA LEU A 18 -2.63 -6.97 7.30
C LEU A 18 -3.28 -6.18 8.45
N LEU A 19 -4.26 -6.77 9.14
CA LEU A 19 -4.91 -6.15 10.31
C LEU A 19 -3.91 -5.78 11.41
N PHE A 20 -3.00 -6.70 11.78
CA PHE A 20 -1.97 -6.42 12.78
C PHE A 20 -1.04 -5.28 12.35
N THR A 21 -0.71 -5.20 11.05
CA THR A 21 0.13 -4.12 10.51
C THR A 21 -0.58 -2.77 10.62
N ILE A 22 -1.88 -2.72 10.31
CA ILE A 22 -2.69 -1.49 10.46
C ILE A 22 -2.75 -1.07 11.93
N ILE A 23 -2.96 -2.01 12.85
CA ILE A 23 -2.97 -1.70 14.29
C ILE A 23 -1.61 -1.16 14.74
N ALA A 24 -0.52 -1.84 14.36
CA ALA A 24 0.83 -1.39 14.68
C ALA A 24 1.12 0.02 14.14
N TYR A 25 0.64 0.34 12.94
CA TYR A 25 0.75 1.68 12.35
C TYR A 25 0.14 2.75 13.25
N PHE A 26 -1.11 2.56 13.71
CA PHE A 26 -1.77 3.52 14.59
C PHE A 26 -1.15 3.58 15.98
N VAL A 27 -0.65 2.45 16.51
CA VAL A 27 0.08 2.43 17.78
C VAL A 27 1.34 3.30 17.68
N PHE A 28 2.15 3.14 16.62
CA PHE A 28 3.34 3.97 16.40
C PHE A 28 2.99 5.44 16.18
N PHE A 29 1.89 5.73 15.48
CA PHE A 29 1.40 7.09 15.32
C PHE A 29 1.09 7.76 16.68
N VAL A 30 0.41 7.05 17.59
CA VAL A 30 0.10 7.55 18.95
C VAL A 30 1.37 7.68 19.80
N ILE A 31 2.25 6.67 19.80
CA ILE A 31 3.53 6.71 20.52
C ILE A 31 4.34 7.93 20.12
N LYS A 32 4.42 8.22 18.81
CA LYS A 32 5.09 9.44 18.35
C LYS A 32 4.35 10.69 18.81
N LYS A 33 3.02 10.74 18.72
CA LYS A 33 2.26 11.93 19.12
C LYS A 33 2.46 12.29 20.60
N LEU A 34 2.82 11.31 21.44
CA LEU A 34 3.20 11.48 22.83
C LEU A 34 4.69 11.83 23.02
N ASP A 35 5.42 12.11 21.93
CA ASP A 35 6.85 12.40 21.87
C ASP A 35 7.75 11.36 22.55
N ILE A 36 7.30 10.11 22.63
CA ILE A 36 8.05 8.98 23.23
C ILE A 36 9.25 8.58 22.34
N VAL A 37 9.13 8.81 21.03
CA VAL A 37 10.13 8.42 20.02
C VAL A 37 10.52 9.65 19.21
N THR A 38 11.79 9.72 18.79
CA THR A 38 12.27 10.86 17.99
C THR A 38 11.47 11.02 16.69
N PRO A 39 11.23 12.25 16.22
CA PRO A 39 10.43 12.49 15.01
C PRO A 39 10.93 11.71 13.79
N TYR A 40 12.25 11.66 13.59
CA TYR A 40 12.87 10.93 12.48
C TYR A 40 12.60 9.42 12.54
N LEU A 41 12.74 8.81 13.71
CA LEU A 41 12.48 7.38 13.88
C LEU A 41 10.98 7.07 13.72
N GLY A 42 10.10 7.94 14.21
CA GLY A 42 8.66 7.83 14.01
C GLY A 42 8.26 7.84 12.53
N ILE A 43 8.84 8.74 11.72
CA ILE A 43 8.60 8.82 10.27
C ILE A 43 9.04 7.53 9.58
N ILE A 44 10.26 7.05 9.87
CA ILE A 44 10.80 5.83 9.27
C ILE A 44 9.90 4.64 9.59
N MET A 45 9.49 4.47 10.85
CA MET A 45 8.63 3.37 11.28
C MET A 45 7.27 3.42 10.58
N MET A 46 6.67 4.60 10.44
CA MET A 46 5.41 4.76 9.71
C MET A 46 5.56 4.42 8.22
N ILE A 47 6.64 4.83 7.56
CA ILE A 47 6.91 4.47 6.16
C ILE A 47 7.08 2.95 6.01
N LEU A 48 7.85 2.31 6.89
CA LEU A 48 8.06 0.86 6.85
C LEU A 48 6.74 0.10 7.05
N LEU A 49 5.91 0.52 8.01
CA LEU A 49 4.60 -0.09 8.25
C LEU A 49 3.65 0.13 7.06
N TYR A 50 3.67 1.31 6.44
CA TYR A 50 2.93 1.59 5.21
C TYR A 50 3.36 0.67 4.06
N MET A 51 4.67 0.52 3.84
CA MET A 51 5.20 -0.38 2.80
C MET A 51 4.81 -1.83 3.08
N TYR A 52 4.91 -2.29 4.33
CA TYR A 52 4.58 -3.65 4.71
C TYR A 52 3.07 -3.94 4.58
N ALA A 53 2.22 -2.98 4.94
CA ALA A 53 0.77 -3.10 4.79
C ALA A 53 0.39 -3.23 3.30
N ASN A 54 0.98 -2.40 2.43
CA ASN A 54 0.77 -2.49 0.99
C ASN A 54 1.30 -3.79 0.39
N TYR A 55 2.45 -4.28 0.84
CA TYR A 55 2.99 -5.58 0.44
C TYR A 55 1.99 -6.72 0.72
N ASN A 56 1.45 -6.76 1.94
CA ASN A 56 0.45 -7.77 2.31
C ASN A 56 -0.84 -7.62 1.49
N LEU A 57 -1.29 -6.39 1.27
CA LEU A 57 -2.46 -6.12 0.44
C LEU A 57 -2.29 -6.64 -0.99
N ILE A 58 -1.16 -6.34 -1.63
CA ILE A 58 -0.85 -6.78 -3.00
C ILE A 58 -0.86 -8.30 -3.10
N ASN A 59 -0.27 -8.99 -2.11
CA ASN A 59 -0.22 -10.45 -2.08
C ASN A 59 -1.57 -11.13 -1.77
N ILE A 60 -2.58 -10.38 -1.30
CA ILE A 60 -3.95 -10.86 -1.16
C ILE A 60 -4.68 -10.80 -2.51
N PHE A 61 -4.47 -9.73 -3.29
CA PHE A 61 -5.19 -9.47 -4.53
C PHE A 61 -4.55 -10.08 -5.78
N PHE A 62 -3.23 -10.21 -5.81
CA PHE A 62 -2.51 -10.65 -7.01
C PHE A 62 -1.56 -11.82 -6.71
N THR A 63 -1.62 -12.82 -7.58
CA THR A 63 -0.69 -13.96 -7.60
C THR A 63 0.35 -13.84 -8.72
N SER A 64 0.11 -12.98 -9.71
CA SER A 64 1.02 -12.76 -10.83
C SER A 64 2.26 -11.97 -10.41
N LYS A 65 3.44 -12.60 -10.53
CA LYS A 65 4.72 -11.95 -10.23
C LYS A 65 4.94 -10.67 -11.03
N ARG A 66 4.49 -10.62 -12.30
CA ARG A 66 4.66 -9.45 -13.17
C ARG A 66 3.84 -8.26 -12.66
N THR A 67 2.58 -8.50 -12.31
CA THR A 67 1.67 -7.49 -11.75
C THR A 67 2.20 -6.96 -10.42
N THR A 68 2.57 -7.87 -9.52
CA THR A 68 3.11 -7.55 -8.20
C THR A 68 4.39 -6.71 -8.29
N PHE A 69 5.31 -7.06 -9.20
CA PHE A 69 6.53 -6.28 -9.43
C PHE A 69 6.24 -4.83 -9.88
N LYS A 70 5.31 -4.63 -10.80
CA LYS A 70 4.94 -3.28 -11.29
C LYS A 70 4.39 -2.42 -10.15
N ILE A 71 3.55 -3.00 -9.29
CA ILE A 71 2.99 -2.28 -8.14
C ILE A 71 4.09 -1.95 -7.13
N TYR A 72 5.04 -2.87 -6.87
CA TYR A 72 6.17 -2.58 -5.98
C TYR A 72 7.09 -1.49 -6.52
N ALA A 73 7.37 -1.49 -7.83
CA ALA A 73 8.15 -0.42 -8.45
C ALA A 73 7.45 0.94 -8.31
N PHE A 74 6.13 0.97 -8.48
CA PHE A 74 5.34 2.18 -8.26
C PHE A 74 5.37 2.63 -6.79
N LEU A 75 5.22 1.71 -5.85
CA LEU A 75 5.28 2.00 -4.41
C LEU A 75 6.65 2.54 -3.98
N LEU A 76 7.74 2.00 -4.52
CA LEU A 76 9.09 2.50 -4.27
C LEU A 76 9.25 3.95 -4.77
N LEU A 77 8.77 4.22 -5.98
CA LEU A 77 8.79 5.58 -6.55
C LEU A 77 7.95 6.55 -5.70
N GLU A 78 6.82 6.10 -5.18
CA GLU A 78 5.99 6.87 -4.26
C GLU A 78 6.73 7.21 -2.97
N VAL A 79 7.42 6.24 -2.35
CA VAL A 79 8.21 6.47 -1.13
C VAL A 79 9.33 7.47 -1.39
N ILE A 80 10.05 7.35 -2.50
CA ILE A 80 11.10 8.31 -2.89
C ILE A 80 10.51 9.72 -3.04
N TYR A 81 9.37 9.85 -3.72
CA TYR A 81 8.70 11.13 -3.90
C TYR A 81 8.28 11.74 -2.55
N LEU A 82 7.75 10.93 -1.63
CA LEU A 82 7.39 11.36 -0.27
C LEU A 82 8.61 11.85 0.54
N PHE A 83 9.74 11.15 0.47
CA PHE A 83 10.99 11.57 1.13
C PHE A 83 11.51 12.92 0.62
N THR A 84 11.27 13.24 -0.65
CA THR A 84 11.67 14.54 -1.20
C THR A 84 10.76 15.69 -0.81
N ALA A 85 9.65 15.43 -0.10
CA ALA A 85 8.68 16.41 0.42
C ALA A 85 8.17 17.44 -0.63
N ASN A 86 8.35 17.15 -1.92
CA ASN A 86 8.12 18.10 -2.99
C ASN A 86 6.70 17.97 -3.53
N VAL A 87 5.71 18.08 -2.63
CA VAL A 87 4.28 17.99 -2.96
C VAL A 87 3.90 19.24 -3.74
N SER A 88 4.03 19.14 -5.06
CA SER A 88 3.73 20.20 -6.02
C SER A 88 2.57 19.80 -6.90
N LEU A 89 1.89 20.79 -7.48
CA LEU A 89 0.82 20.56 -8.45
C LEU A 89 1.29 19.67 -9.62
N ILE A 90 2.52 19.91 -10.10
CA ILE A 90 3.15 19.14 -11.18
C ILE A 90 3.38 17.68 -10.74
N GLY A 91 3.88 17.47 -9.52
CA GLY A 91 4.07 16.12 -9.00
C GLY A 91 2.76 15.36 -8.78
N ALA A 92 1.68 16.05 -8.40
CA ALA A 92 0.33 15.45 -8.33
C ALA A 92 -0.19 15.03 -9.71
N ILE A 93 0.02 15.86 -10.75
CA ILE A 93 -0.32 15.52 -12.14
C ILE A 93 0.49 14.30 -12.61
N LEU A 94 1.81 14.32 -12.38
CA LEU A 94 2.69 13.20 -12.74
C LEU A 94 2.27 11.90 -12.04
N TYR A 95 1.94 11.98 -10.75
CA TYR A 95 1.43 10.84 -9.98
C TYR A 95 0.14 10.28 -10.59
N ALA A 96 -0.82 11.13 -10.95
CA ALA A 96 -2.07 10.69 -11.58
C ALA A 96 -1.82 9.97 -12.92
N ILE A 97 -0.89 10.48 -13.73
CA ILE A 97 -0.49 9.87 -15.00
C ILE A 97 0.16 8.50 -14.76
N LEU A 98 1.13 8.41 -13.85
CA LEU A 98 1.81 7.16 -13.52
C LEU A 98 0.84 6.13 -12.92
N PHE A 99 -0.11 6.57 -12.10
CA PHE A 99 -1.12 5.69 -11.52
C PHE A 99 -2.11 5.17 -12.58
N ALA A 100 -2.55 6.01 -13.51
CA ALA A 100 -3.37 5.59 -14.64
C ALA A 100 -2.64 4.57 -15.53
N LEU A 101 -1.34 4.79 -15.76
CA LEU A 101 -0.48 3.87 -16.50
C LEU A 101 -0.32 2.53 -15.76
N LEU A 102 -0.13 2.56 -14.43
CA LEU A 102 -0.11 1.37 -13.60
C LEU A 102 -1.42 0.57 -13.75
N PHE A 103 -2.57 1.22 -13.60
CA PHE A 103 -3.88 0.57 -13.76
C PHE A 103 -4.03 -0.10 -15.12
N PHE A 104 -3.65 0.61 -16.20
CA PHE A 104 -3.69 0.05 -17.54
C PHE A 104 -2.78 -1.18 -17.70
N THR A 105 -1.57 -1.12 -17.14
CA THR A 105 -0.62 -2.24 -17.22
C THR A 105 -1.06 -3.46 -16.41
N ILE A 106 -1.64 -3.26 -15.22
CA ILE A 106 -2.23 -4.33 -14.41
C ILE A 106 -3.39 -4.98 -15.17
N ARG A 107 -4.30 -4.18 -15.73
CA ARG A 107 -5.43 -4.67 -16.53
C ARG A 107 -4.96 -5.50 -17.73
N LYS A 108 -3.87 -5.09 -18.38
CA LYS A 108 -3.28 -5.83 -19.51
C LYS A 108 -2.70 -7.18 -19.07
N ASP A 109 -2.09 -7.26 -17.90
CA ASP A 109 -1.44 -8.48 -17.40
C ASP A 109 -2.43 -9.47 -16.78
N GLU A 110 -3.43 -9.00 -16.03
CA GLU A 110 -4.40 -9.84 -15.31
C GLU A 110 -5.61 -10.25 -16.16
N GLY A 111 -5.86 -9.55 -17.27
CA GLY A 111 -7.01 -9.77 -18.14
C GLY A 111 -8.27 -9.01 -17.72
N ARG A 112 -9.22 -8.87 -18.67
CA ARG A 112 -10.44 -8.06 -18.45
C ARG A 112 -11.41 -8.66 -17.43
N GLU A 113 -11.35 -9.97 -17.22
CA GLU A 113 -12.24 -10.67 -16.29
C GLU A 113 -11.94 -10.33 -14.82
N LYS A 114 -10.71 -9.92 -14.51
CA LYS A 114 -10.27 -9.53 -13.16
C LYS A 114 -10.45 -8.03 -12.85
N ILE A 115 -11.09 -7.26 -13.73
CA ILE A 115 -11.34 -5.82 -13.50
C ILE A 115 -12.00 -5.56 -12.12
N PRO A 116 -13.02 -6.32 -11.67
CA PRO A 116 -13.61 -6.09 -10.35
C PRO A 116 -12.62 -6.23 -9.18
N GLU A 117 -11.68 -7.19 -9.27
CA GLU A 117 -10.64 -7.40 -8.26
C GLU A 117 -9.61 -6.27 -8.28
N ILE A 118 -9.18 -5.85 -9.48
CA ILE A 118 -8.26 -4.73 -9.66
C ILE A 118 -8.87 -3.44 -9.11
N THR A 119 -10.15 -3.17 -9.40
CA THR A 119 -10.84 -1.98 -8.88
C THR A 119 -10.96 -2.01 -7.36
N LYS A 120 -11.27 -3.16 -6.76
CA LYS A 120 -11.28 -3.31 -5.30
C LYS A 120 -9.91 -3.04 -4.69
N PHE A 121 -8.86 -3.62 -5.26
CA PHE A 121 -7.48 -3.36 -4.84
C PHE A 121 -7.15 -1.87 -4.90
N VAL A 122 -7.42 -1.22 -6.05
CA VAL A 122 -7.17 0.22 -6.26
C VAL A 122 -7.87 1.07 -5.22
N ASN A 123 -9.15 0.79 -4.92
CA ASN A 123 -9.90 1.55 -3.92
C ASN A 123 -9.27 1.43 -2.53
N ILE A 124 -8.89 0.21 -2.11
CA ILE A 124 -8.25 0.00 -0.80
C ILE A 124 -6.86 0.65 -0.76
N PHE A 125 -6.08 0.51 -1.85
CA PHE A 125 -4.77 1.14 -2.00
C PHE A 125 -4.85 2.66 -1.86
N ILE A 126 -5.84 3.29 -2.51
CA ILE A 126 -6.08 4.74 -2.38
C ILE A 126 -6.46 5.12 -0.95
N ILE A 127 -7.30 4.34 -0.26
CA ILE A 127 -7.65 4.60 1.15
C ILE A 127 -6.40 4.56 2.03
N PHE A 128 -5.56 3.52 1.88
CA PHE A 128 -4.31 3.40 2.63
C PHE A 128 -3.39 4.59 2.38
N LYS A 129 -3.27 5.01 1.12
CA LYS A 129 -2.50 6.19 0.75
C LYS A 129 -3.05 7.47 1.40
N VAL A 130 -4.36 7.71 1.34
CA VAL A 130 -4.97 8.91 1.93
C VAL A 130 -4.71 8.94 3.44
N VAL A 131 -4.92 7.82 4.13
CA VAL A 131 -4.63 7.71 5.58
C VAL A 131 -3.16 8.00 5.87
N PHE A 132 -2.25 7.46 5.06
CA PHE A 132 -0.82 7.69 5.22
C PHE A 132 -0.39 9.14 4.94
N VAL A 133 -0.93 9.78 3.91
CA VAL A 133 -0.62 11.20 3.63
C VAL A 133 -1.17 12.09 4.73
N LEU A 134 -2.39 11.83 5.21
CA LEU A 134 -3.00 12.61 6.29
C LEU A 134 -2.22 12.49 7.60
N SER A 135 -1.79 11.28 7.97
CA SER A 135 -0.98 11.10 9.18
C SER A 135 0.38 11.77 9.06
N MET A 136 1.00 11.78 7.86
CA MET A 136 2.24 12.51 7.60
C MET A 136 2.07 14.03 7.64
N LEU A 137 0.90 14.56 7.24
CA LEU A 137 0.59 16.00 7.35
C LEU A 137 0.35 16.45 8.79
N ILE A 138 -0.20 15.57 9.63
CA ILE A 138 -0.39 15.82 11.08
C ILE A 138 0.95 15.69 11.83
N PHE A 139 1.96 15.08 11.22
CA PHE A 139 3.26 14.78 11.81
C PHE A 139 4.15 16.01 11.94
#